data_AF-A0A218X5J3-F1
#
_entry.id   AF-A0A218X5J3-F1
#
_cell.length_a   1.000
_cell.length_b   1.000
_cell.length_c   1.000
_cell.angle_alpha   90.00
_cell.angle_beta   90.00
_cell.angle_gamma   90.00
#
_symmetry.space_group_name_H-M   'P 1'
#
loop_
_entity.id
_entity.type
_entity.pdbx_description
1 polymer ?
#
loop_
_entity_poly.entity_id
_entity_poly.type
_entity_poly.pdbx_seq_one_letter_code
_entity_poly.pdbx_strand_id
1 'polypeptide(L)'
;MIRQIRRTLSSLCNQNRRPHLHKPFSIYESILFFSTSEPEKSAAPTFVSDYLTDRHNLSPTTALKVSSYRSRLKDPEKADAIINFLKDVGFTTTHFELALYRAPCLLFSIVDNIRPKIKILQDAGFSPSDIVEITSSDPWILTRSADNRLFPSVVALKNVLGSVADASKLLKLCGWFLRSDLEKTLLPNVEMMKSCGVPSQQITRYLLVFPRMFLNKPEKLKGFIAQVDEMGVERGSLVFLLAIRAIGSMSPESWELKLGVFRSLGFSDEDILSIFRKVPLTFTISEKKIREVSRILFETGEANTALLVSRPELLMLSTERRLKPRLRVVKILESKNLLKKKPTLTTTCKISEEVFLKKYVFPYSDILGDAYGTVSSSVSAE
;
A
#
# COMPACT_ATOMS: atom_id res chain seq x y z
N MET A 1 0.69 18.64 -32.57
CA MET A 1 -0.56 18.91 -31.82
C MET A 1 -0.24 19.06 -30.33
N ILE A 2 0.65 20.01 -29.98
CA ILE A 2 1.15 20.26 -28.62
C ILE A 2 1.36 21.78 -28.52
N ARG A 3 0.29 22.53 -28.19
CA ARG A 3 0.36 23.97 -27.91
C ARG A 3 -1.00 24.51 -27.43
N GLN A 4 -1.62 23.94 -26.39
CA GLN A 4 -2.82 24.58 -25.82
C GLN A 4 -3.20 24.22 -24.38
N ILE A 5 -2.25 24.22 -23.43
CA ILE A 5 -2.60 24.27 -21.99
C ILE A 5 -1.60 25.14 -21.24
N ARG A 6 -1.77 26.46 -21.34
CA ARG A 6 -1.22 27.43 -20.39
C ARG A 6 -2.21 28.58 -20.28
N ARG A 7 -2.55 28.92 -19.03
CA ARG A 7 -3.56 29.91 -18.56
C ARG A 7 -4.92 29.29 -18.29
N THR A 8 -5.22 29.07 -17.02
CA THR A 8 -6.08 29.98 -16.22
C THR A 8 -6.18 29.35 -14.83
N LEU A 9 -5.77 30.06 -13.77
CA LEU A 9 -6.29 29.96 -12.39
C LEU A 9 -5.44 30.89 -11.50
N SER A 10 -5.68 32.19 -11.68
CA SER A 10 -5.25 33.22 -10.74
C SER A 10 -6.32 34.30 -10.71
N SER A 11 -7.32 34.15 -9.84
CA SER A 11 -8.09 35.27 -9.29
C SER A 11 -9.13 34.75 -8.30
N LEU A 12 -9.37 35.54 -7.25
CA LEU A 12 -10.51 35.51 -6.31
C LEU A 12 -10.36 34.64 -5.06
N CYS A 13 -9.63 35.16 -4.08
CA CYS A 13 -10.22 35.34 -2.74
C CYS A 13 -9.37 36.31 -1.91
N ASN A 14 -9.73 37.59 -1.96
CA ASN A 14 -9.37 38.53 -0.90
C ASN A 14 -10.43 39.63 -0.85
N GLN A 15 -10.63 40.14 0.37
CA GLN A 15 -11.55 41.20 0.78
C GLN A 15 -12.96 40.72 1.19
N ASN A 16 -13.21 40.67 2.50
CA ASN A 16 -13.76 41.85 3.15
C ASN A 16 -13.68 41.82 4.68
N ARG A 17 -13.24 42.97 5.21
CA ARG A 17 -13.19 43.33 6.63
C ARG A 17 -14.56 43.81 7.12
N ARG A 18 -14.76 43.70 8.43
CA ARG A 18 -15.88 44.24 9.24
C ARG A 18 -16.07 45.74 9.07
N PRO A 19 -17.20 46.28 9.55
CA PRO A 19 -17.08 47.25 10.63
C PRO A 19 -18.02 47.00 11.82
N HIS A 20 -17.66 47.68 12.91
CA HIS A 20 -18.20 47.66 14.26
C HIS A 20 -19.55 48.38 14.39
N LEU A 21 -20.38 47.97 15.36
CA LEU A 21 -21.34 48.85 16.02
C LEU A 21 -21.37 48.56 17.53
N HIS A 22 -21.49 49.63 18.32
CA HIS A 22 -21.34 49.72 19.78
C HIS A 22 -22.69 49.71 20.53
N LYS A 23 -22.71 48.99 21.67
CA LYS A 23 -23.40 49.25 22.97
C LYS A 23 -24.96 49.21 23.01
N PRO A 24 -25.62 48.98 24.18
CA PRO A 24 -25.15 49.27 25.55
C PRO A 24 -25.25 48.16 26.61
N PHE A 25 -24.60 48.49 27.73
CA PHE A 25 -24.54 47.80 29.02
C PHE A 25 -25.93 47.61 29.65
N SER A 26 -26.16 46.43 30.21
CA SER A 26 -27.19 46.18 31.22
C SER A 26 -26.52 45.49 32.41
N ILE A 27 -26.55 46.15 33.56
CA ILE A 27 -26.08 45.63 34.83
C ILE A 27 -27.28 44.92 35.45
N TYR A 28 -27.24 43.59 35.53
CA TYR A 28 -28.13 42.83 36.40
C TYR A 28 -27.29 42.20 37.49
N GLU A 29 -27.50 42.70 38.72
CA GLU A 29 -26.96 42.12 39.95
C GLU A 29 -27.44 40.67 40.06
N SER A 30 -26.50 39.73 40.05
CA SER A 30 -26.77 38.34 40.40
C SER A 30 -26.11 38.06 41.74
N ILE A 31 -26.97 37.92 42.74
CA ILE A 31 -26.66 37.56 44.13
C ILE A 31 -25.88 36.23 44.13
N LEU A 32 -24.63 36.27 44.58
CA LEU A 32 -23.80 35.09 44.78
C LEU A 32 -24.32 34.31 46.00
N PHE A 33 -25.06 33.22 45.74
CA PHE A 33 -25.22 32.15 46.72
C PHE A 33 -23.90 31.36 46.78
N PHE A 34 -23.14 31.54 47.86
CA PHE A 34 -22.01 30.67 48.18
C PHE A 34 -22.55 29.30 48.59
N SER A 35 -22.55 28.35 47.66
CA SER A 35 -22.69 26.92 47.96
C SER A 35 -21.30 26.34 48.23
N THR A 36 -21.03 25.97 49.48
CA THR A 36 -19.83 25.23 49.87
C THR A 36 -20.00 23.76 49.48
N SER A 37 -19.77 23.44 48.21
CA SER A 37 -19.40 22.08 47.80
C SER A 37 -17.88 21.99 47.81
N GLU A 38 -17.30 21.14 48.66
CA GLU A 38 -15.89 20.80 48.58
C GLU A 38 -15.55 20.33 47.16
N PRO A 39 -14.54 20.91 46.49
CA PRO A 39 -14.06 20.32 45.25
C PRO A 39 -13.46 18.96 45.57
N GLU A 40 -13.96 17.90 44.93
CA GLU A 40 -13.32 16.58 44.94
C GLU A 40 -11.81 16.77 44.74
N LYS A 41 -11.00 16.21 45.66
CA LYS A 41 -9.54 16.24 45.58
C LYS A 41 -9.11 15.65 44.24
N SER A 42 -8.83 16.48 43.25
CA SER A 42 -8.23 16.00 42.01
C SER A 42 -6.85 15.44 42.36
N ALA A 43 -6.68 14.13 42.22
CA ALA A 43 -5.38 13.48 42.39
C ALA A 43 -4.33 14.21 41.55
N ALA A 44 -3.12 14.38 42.08
CA ALA A 44 -2.04 15.04 41.36
C ALA A 44 -1.85 14.38 39.97
N PRO A 45 -1.71 15.17 38.89
CA PRO A 45 -1.68 14.62 37.54
C PRO A 45 -0.49 13.68 37.36
N THR A 46 -0.78 12.40 37.08
CA THR A 46 0.21 11.33 36.93
C THR A 46 0.99 11.50 35.62
N PHE A 47 2.30 11.24 35.64
CA PHE A 47 3.07 11.19 34.40
C PHE A 47 2.66 9.97 33.57
N VAL A 48 2.41 10.19 32.28
CA VAL A 48 1.94 9.12 31.37
C VAL A 48 3.00 8.04 31.20
N SER A 49 4.29 8.38 31.27
CA SER A 49 5.39 7.43 31.19
C SER A 49 5.27 6.38 32.29
N ASP A 50 5.25 6.85 33.53
CA ASP A 50 5.29 6.04 34.74
C ASP A 50 3.99 5.25 34.88
N TYR A 51 2.86 5.87 34.52
CA TYR A 51 1.57 5.19 34.45
C TYR A 51 1.60 3.99 33.50
N LEU A 52 2.19 4.12 32.31
CA LEU A 52 2.20 3.03 31.33
C LEU A 52 3.24 1.96 31.64
N THR A 53 4.41 2.34 32.17
CA THR A 53 5.47 1.38 32.54
C THR A 53 5.12 0.64 33.82
N ASP A 54 4.72 1.34 34.87
CA ASP A 54 4.70 0.78 36.22
C ASP A 54 3.37 0.06 36.49
N ARG A 55 2.25 0.60 35.97
CA ARG A 55 0.91 0.04 36.20
C ARG A 55 0.48 -0.96 35.14
N HIS A 56 0.89 -0.75 33.89
CA HIS A 56 0.44 -1.55 32.74
C HIS A 56 1.55 -2.37 32.09
N ASN A 57 2.78 -2.32 32.63
CA ASN A 57 3.94 -3.09 32.15
C ASN A 57 4.20 -2.93 30.65
N LEU A 58 3.96 -1.74 30.11
CA LEU A 58 4.25 -1.44 28.71
C LEU A 58 5.72 -1.06 28.53
N SER A 59 6.22 -1.29 27.32
CA SER A 59 7.57 -0.94 26.93
C SER A 59 7.86 0.55 27.13
N PRO A 60 9.08 0.91 27.59
CA PRO A 60 9.50 2.30 27.70
C PRO A 60 9.36 3.08 26.38
N THR A 61 9.57 2.42 25.24
CA THR A 61 9.43 3.02 23.90
C THR A 61 7.99 3.47 23.63
N THR A 62 7.00 2.63 23.95
CA THR A 62 5.58 2.96 23.82
C THR A 62 5.20 4.05 24.81
N ALA A 63 5.62 3.92 26.08
CA ALA A 63 5.35 4.90 27.12
C ALA A 63 5.87 6.30 26.74
N LEU A 64 7.10 6.40 26.25
CA LEU A 64 7.69 7.64 25.72
C LEU A 64 6.90 8.19 24.53
N LYS A 65 6.50 7.33 23.59
CA LYS A 65 5.72 7.75 22.42
C LYS A 65 4.40 8.38 22.83
N VAL A 66 3.69 7.78 23.78
CA VAL A 66 2.40 8.31 24.26
C VAL A 66 2.62 9.57 25.11
N SER A 67 3.67 9.60 25.92
CA SER A 67 4.03 10.76 26.75
C SER A 67 4.39 11.98 25.90
N SER A 68 4.96 11.78 24.71
CA SER A 68 5.24 12.86 23.74
C SER A 68 3.96 13.49 23.17
N TYR A 69 2.86 12.73 23.10
CA TYR A 69 1.55 13.24 22.69
C TYR A 69 0.88 14.01 23.82
N ARG A 70 0.94 13.47 25.04
CA ARG A 70 0.46 14.13 26.26
C ARG A 70 1.25 13.60 27.45
N SER A 71 1.96 14.50 28.14
CA SER A 71 2.88 14.13 29.22
C SER A 71 2.18 13.80 30.55
N ARG A 72 0.98 14.35 30.77
CA ARG A 72 0.24 14.20 32.02
C ARG A 72 -1.14 13.59 31.80
N LEU A 73 -1.46 12.61 32.63
CA LEU A 73 -2.76 11.96 32.69
C LEU A 73 -3.62 12.68 33.74
N LYS A 74 -4.68 13.35 33.29
CA LYS A 74 -5.61 14.05 34.18
C LYS A 74 -6.56 13.09 34.90
N ASP A 75 -6.89 11.98 34.25
CA ASP A 75 -7.90 11.04 34.68
C ASP A 75 -7.43 9.61 34.36
N PRO A 76 -6.72 8.96 35.31
CA PRO A 76 -6.24 7.59 35.15
C PRO A 76 -7.36 6.57 35.01
N GLU A 77 -8.51 6.79 35.63
CA GLU A 77 -9.65 5.87 35.59
C GLU A 77 -10.24 5.78 34.18
N LYS A 78 -10.32 6.89 33.46
CA LYS A 78 -10.72 6.88 32.03
C LYS A 78 -9.73 6.09 31.16
N ALA A 79 -8.44 6.21 31.44
CA ALA A 79 -7.42 5.44 30.71
C ALA A 79 -7.51 3.95 31.03
N ASP A 80 -7.72 3.57 32.30
CA ASP A 80 -7.98 2.19 32.70
C ASP A 80 -9.24 1.63 32.04
N ALA A 81 -10.31 2.42 31.95
CA ALA A 81 -11.55 2.02 31.28
C ALA A 81 -11.32 1.68 29.80
N ILE A 82 -10.51 2.46 29.09
CA ILE A 82 -10.12 2.18 27.70
C ILE A 82 -9.29 0.90 27.60
N ILE A 83 -8.31 0.74 28.48
CA ILE A 83 -7.42 -0.43 28.50
C ILE A 83 -8.22 -1.70 28.76
N ASN A 84 -9.08 -1.68 29.78
CA ASN A 84 -9.90 -2.82 30.14
C ASN A 84 -10.91 -3.15 29.04
N PHE A 85 -11.57 -2.13 28.46
CA PHE A 85 -12.45 -2.34 27.32
C PHE A 85 -11.74 -3.00 26.14
N LEU A 86 -10.52 -2.56 25.78
CA LEU A 86 -9.77 -3.17 24.68
C LEU A 86 -9.31 -4.60 25.02
N LYS A 87 -8.95 -4.88 26.28
CA LYS A 87 -8.69 -6.25 26.76
C LYS A 87 -9.92 -7.14 26.62
N ASP A 88 -11.11 -6.64 26.98
CA ASP A 88 -12.38 -7.36 26.85
C ASP A 88 -12.73 -7.65 25.37
N VAL A 89 -12.32 -6.77 24.46
CA VAL A 89 -12.43 -6.99 23.01
C VAL A 89 -11.44 -8.07 22.50
N GLY A 90 -10.38 -8.37 23.28
CA GLY A 90 -9.38 -9.38 22.98
C GLY A 90 -7.98 -8.82 22.66
N PHE A 91 -7.70 -7.55 22.94
CA PHE A 91 -6.35 -7.01 22.77
C PHE A 91 -5.38 -7.65 23.78
N THR A 92 -4.25 -8.13 23.26
CA THR A 92 -3.09 -8.50 24.06
C THR A 92 -2.24 -7.26 24.34
N THR A 93 -1.26 -7.38 25.23
CA THR A 93 -0.27 -6.32 25.47
C THR A 93 0.41 -5.88 24.17
N THR A 94 0.81 -6.83 23.31
CA THR A 94 1.46 -6.52 22.02
C THR A 94 0.56 -5.75 21.06
N HIS A 95 -0.72 -6.14 20.94
CA HIS A 95 -1.69 -5.39 20.14
C HIS A 95 -1.90 -3.97 20.68
N PHE A 96 -1.97 -3.84 22.00
CA PHE A 96 -2.17 -2.56 22.66
C PHE A 96 -0.98 -1.62 22.47
N GLU A 97 0.25 -2.12 22.64
CA GLU A 97 1.47 -1.36 22.39
C GLU A 97 1.56 -0.88 20.93
N LEU A 98 1.29 -1.77 19.97
CA LEU A 98 1.27 -1.44 18.56
C LEU A 98 0.26 -0.31 18.26
N ALA A 99 -0.95 -0.41 18.84
CA ALA A 99 -2.01 0.56 18.67
C ALA A 99 -1.61 1.93 19.26
N LEU A 100 -1.12 1.96 20.50
CA LEU A 100 -0.71 3.21 21.15
C LEU A 100 0.50 3.87 20.49
N TYR A 101 1.44 3.08 19.98
CA TYR A 101 2.59 3.61 19.26
C TYR A 101 2.15 4.35 17.97
N ARG A 102 1.13 3.81 17.27
CA ARG A 102 0.59 4.40 16.03
C ARG A 102 -0.42 5.52 16.28
N ALA A 103 -1.25 5.43 17.31
CA ALA A 103 -2.24 6.43 17.68
C ALA A 103 -2.29 6.65 19.21
N PRO A 104 -1.39 7.47 19.76
CA PRO A 104 -1.37 7.80 21.18
C PRO A 104 -2.69 8.36 21.73
N CYS A 105 -3.47 9.03 20.90
CA CYS A 105 -4.77 9.58 21.26
C CYS A 105 -5.79 8.53 21.71
N LEU A 106 -5.58 7.25 21.36
CA LEU A 106 -6.47 6.16 21.73
C LEU A 106 -6.58 6.01 23.26
N LEU A 107 -5.48 6.15 24.00
CA LEU A 107 -5.47 6.09 25.47
C LEU A 107 -6.35 7.17 26.11
N PHE A 108 -6.51 8.31 25.43
CA PHE A 108 -7.24 9.48 25.94
C PHE A 108 -8.66 9.58 25.37
N SER A 109 -9.14 8.52 24.71
CA SER A 109 -10.50 8.44 24.19
C SER A 109 -11.49 8.03 25.29
N ILE A 110 -12.77 8.01 24.97
CA ILE A 110 -13.83 7.48 25.86
C ILE A 110 -14.42 6.19 25.27
N VAL A 111 -14.77 5.25 26.15
CA VAL A 111 -15.23 3.91 25.74
C VAL A 111 -16.48 4.01 24.86
N ASP A 112 -17.43 4.90 25.19
CA ASP A 112 -18.67 5.10 24.43
C ASP A 112 -18.44 5.61 23.01
N ASN A 113 -17.29 6.25 22.75
CA ASN A 113 -16.92 6.62 21.39
C ASN A 113 -16.36 5.43 20.62
N ILE A 114 -15.66 4.49 21.26
CA ILE A 114 -14.97 3.37 20.58
C ILE A 114 -15.92 2.18 20.40
N ARG A 115 -16.74 1.89 21.41
CA ARG A 115 -17.65 0.74 21.45
C ARG A 115 -18.51 0.60 20.19
N PRO A 116 -19.13 1.67 19.64
CA PRO A 116 -19.89 1.55 18.40
C PRO A 116 -19.06 1.11 17.20
N LYS A 117 -17.77 1.48 17.11
CA LYS A 117 -16.91 1.07 15.98
C LYS A 117 -16.57 -0.42 16.03
N ILE A 118 -16.30 -0.94 17.22
CA ILE A 118 -16.08 -2.38 17.42
C ILE A 118 -17.36 -3.13 17.09
N LYS A 119 -18.52 -2.65 17.57
CA LYS A 119 -19.82 -3.23 17.27
C LYS A 119 -20.13 -3.25 15.78
N ILE A 120 -19.83 -2.18 15.03
CA ILE A 120 -19.99 -2.16 13.57
C ILE A 120 -19.22 -3.31 12.89
N LEU A 121 -17.99 -3.58 13.32
CA LEU A 121 -17.20 -4.68 12.75
C LEU A 121 -17.75 -6.06 13.17
N GLN A 122 -18.19 -6.21 14.41
CA GLN A 122 -18.83 -7.43 14.90
C GLN A 122 -20.13 -7.73 14.14
N ASP A 123 -21.03 -6.74 14.06
CA ASP A 123 -22.32 -6.85 13.37
C ASP A 123 -22.13 -7.06 11.86
N ALA A 124 -21.01 -6.60 11.29
CA ALA A 124 -20.64 -6.87 9.91
C ALA A 124 -20.11 -8.29 9.68
N GLY A 125 -19.86 -9.07 10.74
CA GLY A 125 -19.46 -10.48 10.68
C GLY A 125 -17.96 -10.73 10.75
N PHE A 126 -17.14 -9.75 11.11
CA PHE A 126 -15.70 -9.96 11.30
C PHE A 126 -15.45 -10.79 12.57
N SER A 127 -14.48 -11.70 12.52
CA SER A 127 -14.12 -12.50 13.69
C SER A 127 -13.48 -11.63 14.78
N PRO A 128 -13.57 -12.00 16.07
CA PRO A 128 -12.91 -11.25 17.14
C PRO A 128 -11.41 -11.05 16.90
N SER A 129 -10.71 -12.09 16.43
CA SER A 129 -9.28 -12.00 16.11
C SER A 129 -8.99 -11.02 14.97
N ASP A 130 -9.82 -11.02 13.93
CA ASP A 130 -9.66 -10.10 12.79
C ASP A 130 -9.87 -8.66 13.21
N ILE A 131 -10.86 -8.39 14.06
CA ILE A 131 -11.13 -7.05 14.59
C ILE A 131 -9.91 -6.53 15.34
N VAL A 132 -9.35 -7.35 16.24
CA VAL A 132 -8.16 -6.98 17.01
C VAL A 132 -6.96 -6.73 16.07
N GLU A 133 -6.72 -7.61 15.10
CA GLU A 133 -5.60 -7.47 14.15
C GLU A 133 -5.72 -6.21 13.28
N ILE A 134 -6.92 -5.94 12.75
CA ILE A 134 -7.20 -4.76 11.91
C ILE A 134 -7.05 -3.47 12.72
N THR A 135 -7.67 -3.41 13.90
CA THR A 135 -7.73 -2.18 14.70
C THR A 135 -6.45 -1.90 15.48
N SER A 136 -5.66 -2.91 15.85
CA SER A 136 -4.32 -2.70 16.40
C SER A 136 -3.32 -2.27 15.32
N SER A 137 -3.49 -2.77 14.09
CA SER A 137 -2.67 -2.36 12.95
C SER A 137 -3.00 -0.94 12.48
N ASP A 138 -4.26 -0.53 12.37
CA ASP A 138 -4.61 0.87 12.05
C ASP A 138 -5.60 1.45 13.07
N PRO A 139 -5.11 1.84 14.26
CA PRO A 139 -5.96 2.34 15.35
C PRO A 139 -6.65 3.66 15.03
N TRP A 140 -6.22 4.37 13.98
CA TRP A 140 -6.88 5.57 13.51
C TRP A 140 -8.31 5.31 13.00
N ILE A 141 -8.65 4.07 12.66
CA ILE A 141 -10.02 3.65 12.34
C ILE A 141 -10.97 3.98 13.50
N LEU A 142 -10.52 3.79 14.74
CA LEU A 142 -11.32 4.03 15.94
C LEU A 142 -11.55 5.53 16.24
N THR A 143 -10.88 6.42 15.50
CA THR A 143 -11.07 7.88 15.61
C THR A 143 -12.09 8.42 14.59
N ARG A 144 -12.55 7.59 13.65
CA ARG A 144 -13.55 7.99 12.63
C ARG A 144 -14.96 8.07 13.23
N SER A 145 -15.85 8.79 12.55
CA SER A 145 -17.29 8.73 12.88
C SER A 145 -17.80 7.30 12.63
N ALA A 146 -18.56 6.75 13.57
CA ALA A 146 -19.15 5.42 13.44
C ALA A 146 -20.11 5.38 12.24
N ASP A 147 -21.14 6.22 12.27
CA ASP A 147 -22.25 6.15 11.30
C ASP A 147 -21.92 6.82 9.97
N ASN A 148 -21.23 7.96 10.00
CA ASN A 148 -20.99 8.74 8.77
C ASN A 148 -19.75 8.30 7.99
N ARG A 149 -18.90 7.43 8.56
CA ARG A 149 -17.62 7.05 7.94
C ARG A 149 -17.36 5.55 7.99
N LEU A 150 -17.28 4.98 9.19
CA LEU A 150 -16.87 3.60 9.35
C LEU A 150 -17.92 2.63 8.78
N PHE A 151 -19.18 2.79 9.17
CA PHE A 151 -20.27 1.91 8.73
C PHE A 151 -20.43 1.89 7.19
N PRO A 152 -20.54 3.03 6.48
CA PRO A 152 -20.62 3.03 5.02
C PRO A 152 -19.39 2.39 4.36
N SER A 153 -18.20 2.59 4.93
CA SER A 153 -16.96 2.01 4.39
C SER A 153 -16.94 0.49 4.53
N VAL A 154 -17.39 -0.04 5.67
CA VAL A 154 -17.49 -1.50 5.89
C VAL A 154 -18.50 -2.12 4.93
N VAL A 155 -19.67 -1.49 4.75
CA VAL A 155 -20.69 -1.94 3.79
C VAL A 155 -20.14 -1.92 2.36
N ALA A 156 -19.51 -0.82 1.95
CA ALA A 156 -18.90 -0.69 0.62
C ALA A 156 -17.86 -1.79 0.34
N LEU A 157 -16.97 -2.08 1.30
CA LEU A 157 -15.96 -3.12 1.15
C LEU A 157 -16.59 -4.50 0.99
N LYS A 158 -17.56 -4.85 1.83
CA LYS A 158 -18.26 -6.14 1.74
C LYS A 158 -18.94 -6.31 0.39
N ASN A 159 -19.60 -5.27 -0.09
CA ASN A 159 -20.31 -5.31 -1.38
C ASN A 159 -19.34 -5.46 -2.56
N VAL A 160 -18.18 -4.79 -2.53
CA VAL A 160 -17.18 -4.88 -3.60
C VAL A 160 -16.44 -6.21 -3.60
N LEU A 161 -16.04 -6.70 -2.42
CA LEU A 161 -15.23 -7.92 -2.29
C LEU A 161 -16.06 -9.21 -2.28
N GLY A 162 -17.35 -9.12 -2.01
CA GLY A 162 -18.28 -10.26 -2.03
C GLY A 162 -18.19 -11.17 -0.79
N SER A 163 -17.19 -11.01 0.08
CA SER A 163 -17.05 -11.80 1.30
C SER A 163 -16.42 -11.00 2.45
N VAL A 164 -16.77 -11.36 3.70
CA VAL A 164 -16.12 -10.79 4.89
C VAL A 164 -14.68 -11.28 5.02
N ALA A 165 -14.38 -12.50 4.56
CA ALA A 165 -13.03 -13.04 4.57
C ALA A 165 -12.07 -12.22 3.69
N ASP A 166 -12.49 -11.84 2.48
CA ASP A 166 -11.68 -10.99 1.60
C ASP A 166 -11.58 -9.56 2.12
N ALA A 167 -12.65 -9.02 2.71
CA ALA A 167 -12.61 -7.72 3.39
C ALA A 167 -11.62 -7.73 4.56
N SER A 168 -11.61 -8.79 5.35
CA SER A 168 -10.65 -8.99 6.44
C SER A 168 -9.22 -9.07 5.92
N LYS A 169 -8.97 -9.88 4.89
CA LYS A 169 -7.66 -9.99 4.24
C LYS A 169 -7.14 -8.64 3.73
N LEU A 170 -8.01 -7.85 3.09
CA LEU A 170 -7.67 -6.50 2.64
C LEU A 170 -7.33 -5.58 3.81
N LEU A 171 -8.15 -5.58 4.86
CA LEU A 171 -8.02 -4.65 5.98
C LEU A 171 -6.84 -4.95 6.89
N LYS A 172 -6.44 -6.22 7.03
CA LYS A 172 -5.18 -6.60 7.71
C LYS A 172 -3.96 -6.04 6.99
N LEU A 173 -3.99 -6.00 5.65
CA LEU A 173 -2.93 -5.42 4.84
C LEU A 173 -3.03 -3.88 4.74
N CYS A 174 -4.25 -3.35 4.74
CA CYS A 174 -4.57 -1.97 4.33
C CYS A 174 -5.72 -1.38 5.16
N GLY A 175 -5.59 -1.35 6.48
CA GLY A 175 -6.61 -0.79 7.39
C GLY A 175 -7.04 0.64 7.05
N TRP A 176 -6.19 1.39 6.35
CA TRP A 176 -6.44 2.76 5.92
C TRP A 176 -7.65 2.92 5.00
N PHE A 177 -8.17 1.84 4.39
CA PHE A 177 -9.44 1.89 3.65
C PHE A 177 -10.58 2.42 4.52
N LEU A 178 -10.66 2.03 5.79
CA LEU A 178 -11.71 2.48 6.70
C LEU A 178 -11.50 3.90 7.22
N ARG A 179 -10.37 4.53 6.89
CA ARG A 179 -10.13 5.96 7.14
C ARG A 179 -10.61 6.84 5.99
N SER A 180 -10.66 6.27 4.80
CA SER A 180 -11.07 6.93 3.56
C SER A 180 -12.59 7.01 3.42
N ASP A 181 -13.04 7.86 2.50
CA ASP A 181 -14.43 7.94 2.07
C ASP A 181 -14.61 7.05 0.85
N LEU A 182 -15.04 5.80 1.10
CA LEU A 182 -15.13 4.79 0.04
C LEU A 182 -16.27 5.06 -0.96
N GLU A 183 -17.31 5.79 -0.53
CA GLU A 183 -18.39 6.23 -1.42
C GLU A 183 -17.91 7.24 -2.46
N LYS A 184 -16.91 8.06 -2.10
CA LYS A 184 -16.30 9.04 -3.03
C LYS A 184 -15.09 8.54 -3.80
N THR A 185 -14.57 7.36 -3.46
CA THR A 185 -13.33 6.82 -4.06
C THR A 185 -13.52 5.42 -4.61
N LEU A 186 -13.59 4.41 -3.73
CA LEU A 186 -13.69 3.02 -4.13
C LEU A 186 -14.90 2.73 -5.01
N LEU A 187 -16.11 3.14 -4.62
CA LEU A 187 -17.33 2.79 -5.36
C LEU A 187 -17.35 3.38 -6.79
N PRO A 188 -17.11 4.69 -7.01
CA PRO A 188 -17.02 5.24 -8.36
C PRO A 188 -15.90 4.60 -9.19
N ASN A 189 -14.76 4.28 -8.57
CA ASN A 189 -13.65 3.64 -9.28
C ASN A 189 -13.99 2.20 -9.69
N VAL A 190 -14.65 1.43 -8.84
CA VAL A 190 -15.14 0.08 -9.17
C VAL A 190 -16.14 0.14 -10.32
N GLU A 191 -17.09 1.07 -10.26
CA GLU A 191 -18.08 1.22 -11.33
C GLU A 191 -17.45 1.66 -12.66
N MET A 192 -16.46 2.55 -12.60
CA MET A 192 -15.68 2.95 -13.77
C MET A 192 -14.90 1.77 -14.38
N MET A 193 -14.36 0.87 -13.56
CA MET A 193 -13.70 -0.34 -14.08
C MET A 193 -14.70 -1.30 -14.74
N LYS A 194 -15.89 -1.47 -14.15
CA LYS A 194 -16.96 -2.28 -14.75
C LYS A 194 -17.42 -1.71 -16.08
N SER A 195 -17.58 -0.39 -16.20
CA SER A 195 -17.94 0.25 -17.48
C SER A 195 -16.84 0.16 -18.54
N CYS A 196 -15.59 -0.10 -18.13
CA CYS A 196 -14.49 -0.50 -19.01
C CYS A 196 -14.49 -2.01 -19.33
N GLY A 197 -15.57 -2.73 -19.08
CA GLY A 197 -15.73 -4.15 -19.39
C GLY A 197 -14.95 -5.09 -18.46
N VAL A 198 -14.37 -4.60 -17.35
CA VAL A 198 -13.60 -5.44 -16.43
C VAL A 198 -14.56 -6.25 -15.54
N PRO A 199 -14.45 -7.60 -15.50
CA PRO A 199 -15.30 -8.43 -14.65
C PRO A 199 -15.10 -8.15 -13.15
N SER A 200 -16.19 -8.17 -12.36
CA SER A 200 -16.16 -7.94 -10.91
C SER A 200 -15.17 -8.84 -10.16
N GLN A 201 -15.02 -10.10 -10.58
CA GLN A 201 -14.06 -11.03 -9.98
C GLN A 201 -12.60 -10.59 -10.22
N GLN A 202 -12.29 -10.04 -11.40
CA GLN A 202 -10.96 -9.50 -11.69
C GLN A 202 -10.70 -8.22 -10.88
N ILE A 203 -11.71 -7.36 -10.75
CA ILE A 203 -11.63 -6.15 -9.90
C ILE A 203 -11.32 -6.54 -8.45
N THR A 204 -12.05 -7.50 -7.89
CA THR A 204 -11.86 -8.02 -6.53
C THR A 204 -10.46 -8.58 -6.33
N ARG A 205 -10.03 -9.47 -7.23
CA ARG A 205 -8.67 -10.03 -7.21
C ARG A 205 -7.63 -8.92 -7.25
N TYR A 206 -7.82 -7.91 -8.09
CA TYR A 206 -6.86 -6.83 -8.26
C TYR A 206 -6.84 -5.84 -7.10
N LEU A 207 -7.99 -5.60 -6.45
CA LEU A 207 -8.10 -4.79 -5.25
C LEU A 207 -7.24 -5.36 -4.11
N LEU A 208 -7.13 -6.69 -4.00
CA LEU A 208 -6.27 -7.36 -3.02
C LEU A 208 -4.77 -7.24 -3.34
N VAL A 209 -4.38 -7.12 -4.62
CA VAL A 209 -2.97 -7.02 -5.00
C VAL A 209 -2.49 -5.56 -5.09
N PHE A 210 -3.33 -4.63 -5.58
CA PHE A 210 -3.01 -3.21 -5.74
C PHE A 210 -4.06 -2.28 -5.13
N PRO A 211 -4.27 -2.36 -3.80
CA PRO A 211 -5.32 -1.64 -3.10
C PRO A 211 -5.36 -0.14 -3.37
N ARG A 212 -4.18 0.51 -3.35
CA ARG A 212 -4.07 1.97 -3.45
C ARG A 212 -4.63 2.54 -4.74
N MET A 213 -4.64 1.77 -5.83
CA MET A 213 -5.15 2.24 -7.12
C MET A 213 -6.63 2.64 -7.01
N PHE A 214 -7.42 1.88 -6.26
CA PHE A 214 -8.86 2.07 -6.10
C PHE A 214 -9.25 3.21 -5.17
N LEU A 215 -8.28 3.82 -4.47
CA LEU A 215 -8.50 4.99 -3.62
C LEU A 215 -8.03 6.30 -4.28
N ASN A 216 -7.60 6.28 -5.55
CA ASN A 216 -7.40 7.50 -6.30
C ASN A 216 -8.70 8.28 -6.44
N LYS A 217 -8.59 9.61 -6.59
CA LYS A 217 -9.73 10.42 -7.00
C LYS A 217 -10.27 9.92 -8.36
N PRO A 218 -11.60 9.85 -8.56
CA PRO A 218 -12.16 9.36 -9.82
C PRO A 218 -11.63 10.07 -11.07
N GLU A 219 -11.37 11.38 -11.00
CA GLU A 219 -10.83 12.16 -12.11
C GLU A 219 -9.43 11.69 -12.52
N LYS A 220 -8.62 11.30 -11.53
CA LYS A 220 -7.27 10.79 -11.76
C LYS A 220 -7.30 9.40 -12.39
N LEU A 221 -8.20 8.53 -11.91
CA LEU A 221 -8.41 7.22 -12.54
C LEU A 221 -8.89 7.35 -13.99
N LYS A 222 -9.82 8.27 -14.26
CA LYS A 222 -10.30 8.57 -15.61
C LYS A 222 -9.17 9.00 -16.55
N GLY A 223 -8.24 9.83 -16.05
CA GLY A 223 -7.04 10.21 -16.79
C GLY A 223 -6.15 9.01 -17.15
N PHE A 224 -5.96 8.08 -16.22
CA PHE A 224 -5.20 6.85 -16.49
C PHE A 224 -5.87 5.95 -17.52
N ILE A 225 -7.19 5.79 -17.43
CA ILE A 225 -7.97 5.03 -18.41
C ILE A 225 -7.82 5.62 -19.81
N ALA A 226 -7.98 6.95 -19.94
CA ALA A 226 -7.84 7.63 -21.23
C ALA A 226 -6.45 7.43 -21.85
N GLN A 227 -5.39 7.52 -21.03
CA GLN A 227 -4.02 7.28 -21.49
C GLN A 227 -3.80 5.82 -21.92
N VAL A 228 -4.39 4.86 -21.22
CA VAL A 228 -4.30 3.43 -21.56
C VAL A 228 -5.08 3.10 -22.84
N ASP A 229 -6.25 3.73 -23.03
CA ASP A 229 -7.03 3.63 -24.27
C ASP A 229 -6.25 4.21 -25.47
N GLU A 230 -5.61 5.38 -25.30
CA GLU A 230 -4.77 6.00 -26.34
C GLU A 230 -3.58 5.10 -26.74
N MET A 231 -3.04 4.34 -25.79
CA MET A 231 -1.99 3.35 -26.03
C MET A 231 -2.52 2.06 -26.67
N GLY A 232 -3.84 1.92 -26.87
CA GLY A 232 -4.45 0.81 -27.58
C GLY A 232 -4.48 -0.50 -26.80
N VAL A 233 -4.57 -0.43 -25.46
CA VAL A 233 -4.76 -1.64 -24.64
C VAL A 233 -6.23 -2.00 -24.59
N GLU A 234 -6.55 -3.25 -24.93
CA GLU A 234 -7.93 -3.74 -24.97
C GLU A 234 -8.58 -3.72 -23.57
N ARG A 235 -9.73 -3.05 -23.48
CA ARG A 235 -10.61 -3.02 -22.31
C ARG A 235 -11.11 -4.42 -21.93
N GLY A 236 -11.49 -4.60 -20.66
CA GLY A 236 -11.92 -5.89 -20.13
C GLY A 236 -10.83 -6.96 -19.94
N SER A 237 -9.62 -6.74 -20.48
CA SER A 237 -8.48 -7.63 -20.27
C SER A 237 -7.81 -7.41 -18.91
N LEU A 238 -7.14 -8.44 -18.38
CA LEU A 238 -6.28 -8.28 -17.21
C LEU A 238 -5.14 -7.28 -17.49
N VAL A 239 -4.66 -7.23 -18.74
CA VAL A 239 -3.60 -6.33 -19.18
C VAL A 239 -4.04 -4.87 -19.01
N PHE A 240 -5.31 -4.56 -19.24
CA PHE A 240 -5.88 -3.22 -19.01
C PHE A 240 -5.69 -2.73 -17.56
N LEU A 241 -5.99 -3.58 -16.58
CA LEU A 241 -5.78 -3.25 -15.16
C LEU A 241 -4.29 -3.09 -14.82
N LEU A 242 -3.43 -3.91 -15.42
CA LEU A 242 -1.98 -3.82 -15.26
C LEU A 242 -1.42 -2.53 -15.87
N ALA A 243 -1.97 -2.10 -17.00
CA ALA A 243 -1.62 -0.86 -17.68
C ALA A 243 -2.02 0.37 -16.86
N ILE A 244 -3.26 0.41 -16.36
CA ILE A 244 -3.73 1.49 -15.48
C ILE A 244 -2.85 1.58 -14.24
N ARG A 245 -2.48 0.44 -13.63
CA ARG A 245 -1.56 0.43 -12.49
C ARG A 245 -0.19 0.97 -12.87
N ALA A 246 0.37 0.56 -14.01
CA ALA A 246 1.69 0.99 -14.41
C ALA A 246 1.74 2.52 -14.52
N ILE A 247 0.79 3.11 -15.27
CA ILE A 247 0.64 4.56 -15.37
C ILE A 247 0.37 5.19 -14.01
N GLY A 248 -0.58 4.66 -13.25
CA GLY A 248 -1.02 5.25 -11.99
C GLY A 248 -0.02 5.15 -10.84
N SER A 249 1.07 4.41 -11.02
CA SER A 249 2.15 4.27 -10.04
C SER A 249 3.23 5.35 -10.12
N MET A 250 3.19 6.24 -11.12
CA MET A 250 4.22 7.24 -11.34
C MET A 250 3.68 8.59 -11.80
N SER A 251 4.52 9.63 -11.74
CA SER A 251 4.17 10.95 -12.28
C SER A 251 4.33 10.99 -13.80
N PRO A 252 3.70 11.94 -14.50
CA PRO A 252 3.92 12.13 -15.94
C PRO A 252 5.40 12.31 -16.30
N GLU A 253 6.17 13.02 -15.47
CA GLU A 253 7.61 13.24 -15.68
C GLU A 253 8.38 11.91 -15.55
N SER A 254 8.04 11.11 -14.54
CA SER A 254 8.65 9.78 -14.34
C SER A 254 8.31 8.82 -15.49
N TRP A 255 7.11 8.94 -16.05
CA TRP A 255 6.69 8.20 -17.24
C TRP A 255 7.52 8.58 -18.46
N GLU A 256 7.69 9.88 -18.75
CA GLU A 256 8.49 10.34 -19.88
C GLU A 256 9.97 9.97 -19.76
N LEU A 257 10.54 10.04 -18.54
CA LEU A 257 11.89 9.55 -18.29
C LEU A 257 12.00 8.05 -18.58
N LYS A 258 10.97 7.26 -18.24
CA LYS A 258 10.90 5.83 -18.58
C LYS A 258 10.96 5.62 -20.08
N LEU A 259 10.14 6.35 -20.84
CA LEU A 259 10.12 6.26 -22.30
C LEU A 259 11.47 6.65 -22.90
N GLY A 260 12.09 7.71 -22.37
CA GLY A 260 13.43 8.15 -22.74
C GLY A 260 14.51 7.09 -22.52
N VAL A 261 14.41 6.31 -21.43
CA VAL A 261 15.31 5.17 -21.18
C VAL A 261 15.20 4.13 -22.29
N PHE A 262 13.98 3.71 -22.65
CA PHE A 262 13.78 2.76 -23.75
C PHE A 262 14.31 3.31 -25.09
N ARG A 263 14.01 4.58 -25.43
CA ARG A 263 14.54 5.20 -26.65
C ARG A 263 16.07 5.23 -26.67
N SER A 264 16.71 5.56 -25.55
CA SER A 264 18.17 5.55 -25.42
C SER A 264 18.82 4.16 -25.56
N LEU A 265 18.03 3.10 -25.39
CA LEU A 265 18.44 1.71 -25.59
C LEU A 265 18.13 1.20 -27.01
N GLY A 266 17.64 2.07 -27.90
CA GLY A 266 17.39 1.76 -29.31
C GLY A 266 15.98 1.22 -29.62
N PHE A 267 15.04 1.29 -28.68
CA PHE A 267 13.64 0.92 -28.94
C PHE A 267 12.93 2.05 -29.68
N SER A 268 12.16 1.71 -30.73
CA SER A 268 11.24 2.65 -31.38
C SER A 268 10.01 2.92 -30.51
N ASP A 269 9.24 3.97 -30.82
CA ASP A 269 7.99 4.23 -30.11
C ASP A 269 6.97 3.08 -30.29
N GLU A 270 6.96 2.40 -31.45
CA GLU A 270 6.11 1.23 -31.65
C GLU A 270 6.58 0.02 -30.84
N ASP A 271 7.90 -0.16 -30.68
CA ASP A 271 8.43 -1.21 -29.81
C ASP A 271 7.99 -0.99 -28.35
N ILE A 272 8.07 0.25 -27.88
CA ILE A 272 7.64 0.67 -26.54
C ILE A 272 6.16 0.40 -26.35
N LEU A 273 5.31 0.79 -27.32
CA LEU A 273 3.88 0.52 -27.28
C LEU A 273 3.58 -0.98 -27.30
N SER A 274 4.28 -1.75 -28.13
CA SER A 274 4.16 -3.21 -28.19
C SER A 274 4.51 -3.88 -26.85
N ILE A 275 5.58 -3.42 -26.18
CA ILE A 275 5.94 -3.88 -24.84
C ILE A 275 4.85 -3.52 -23.84
N PHE A 276 4.35 -2.28 -23.87
CA PHE A 276 3.31 -1.81 -22.94
C PHE A 276 2.02 -2.61 -23.11
N ARG A 277 1.56 -2.85 -24.34
CA ARG A 277 0.36 -3.64 -24.65
C ARG A 277 0.48 -5.12 -24.26
N LYS A 278 1.69 -5.68 -24.13
CA LYS A 278 1.90 -7.08 -23.71
C LYS A 278 2.14 -7.21 -22.21
N VAL A 279 3.05 -6.40 -21.68
CA VAL A 279 3.53 -6.49 -20.29
C VAL A 279 3.71 -5.08 -19.72
N PRO A 280 2.61 -4.37 -19.39
CA PRO A 280 2.68 -2.99 -18.90
C PRO A 280 3.54 -2.84 -17.63
N LEU A 281 3.59 -3.89 -16.80
CA LEU A 281 4.38 -3.90 -15.56
C LEU A 281 5.88 -3.73 -15.80
N THR A 282 6.39 -3.96 -17.01
CA THR A 282 7.78 -3.68 -17.36
C THR A 282 8.16 -2.22 -17.08
N PHE A 283 7.19 -1.29 -17.21
CA PHE A 283 7.40 0.13 -16.97
C PHE A 283 7.44 0.50 -15.47
N THR A 284 7.01 -0.40 -14.58
CA THR A 284 7.09 -0.20 -13.12
C THR A 284 8.49 -0.47 -12.54
N ILE A 285 9.39 -1.04 -13.33
CA ILE A 285 10.77 -1.31 -12.94
C ILE A 285 11.57 0.01 -12.91
N SER A 286 12.56 0.13 -12.03
CA SER A 286 13.45 1.30 -12.01
C SER A 286 14.25 1.44 -13.30
N GLU A 287 14.53 2.69 -13.70
CA GLU A 287 15.29 3.01 -14.91
C GLU A 287 16.69 2.40 -14.89
N LYS A 288 17.36 2.48 -13.73
CA LYS A 288 18.66 1.86 -13.48
C LYS A 288 18.63 0.37 -13.80
N LYS A 289 17.60 -0.35 -13.33
CA LYS A 289 17.48 -1.78 -13.55
C LYS A 289 17.19 -2.12 -15.01
N ILE A 290 16.35 -1.35 -15.70
CA ILE A 290 16.12 -1.53 -17.14
C ILE A 290 17.45 -1.43 -17.90
N ARG A 291 18.24 -0.36 -17.65
CA ARG A 291 19.56 -0.18 -18.28
C ARG A 291 20.52 -1.33 -17.96
N GLU A 292 20.58 -1.74 -16.70
CA GLU A 292 21.47 -2.81 -16.26
C GLU A 292 21.12 -4.15 -16.91
N VAL A 293 19.84 -4.53 -16.90
CA VAL A 293 19.39 -5.78 -17.51
C VAL A 293 19.60 -5.76 -19.02
N SER A 294 19.23 -4.68 -19.71
CA SER A 294 19.47 -4.54 -21.15
C SER A 294 20.95 -4.67 -21.49
N ARG A 295 21.84 -4.00 -20.74
CA ARG A 295 23.29 -4.10 -20.93
C ARG A 295 23.78 -5.55 -20.79
N ILE A 296 23.42 -6.22 -19.70
CA ILE A 296 23.81 -7.62 -19.46
C ILE A 296 23.34 -8.54 -20.61
N LEU A 297 22.11 -8.34 -21.09
CA LEU A 297 21.57 -9.17 -22.17
C LEU A 297 22.25 -8.86 -23.50
N PHE A 298 22.47 -7.59 -23.86
CA PHE A 298 23.15 -7.21 -25.10
C PHE A 298 24.61 -7.67 -25.13
N GLU A 299 25.31 -7.65 -23.98
CA GLU A 299 26.68 -8.18 -23.85
C GLU A 299 26.80 -9.68 -24.15
N THR A 300 25.70 -10.43 -24.15
CA THR A 300 25.73 -11.85 -24.57
C THR A 300 25.93 -12.03 -26.08
N GLY A 301 25.66 -10.99 -26.89
CA GLY A 301 25.60 -11.08 -28.35
C GLY A 301 24.37 -11.83 -28.89
N GLU A 302 23.56 -12.44 -28.02
CA GLU A 302 22.36 -13.22 -28.38
C GLU A 302 21.06 -12.42 -28.22
N ALA A 303 21.13 -11.20 -27.68
CA ALA A 303 19.97 -10.32 -27.47
C ALA A 303 20.08 -9.01 -28.25
N ASN A 304 18.94 -8.55 -28.75
CA ASN A 304 18.73 -7.23 -29.31
C ASN A 304 17.36 -6.68 -28.86
N THR A 305 17.02 -5.47 -29.31
CA THR A 305 15.72 -4.84 -29.00
C THR A 305 14.54 -5.72 -29.43
N ALA A 306 14.60 -6.33 -30.62
CA ALA A 306 13.55 -7.24 -31.11
C ALA A 306 13.29 -8.43 -30.17
N LEU A 307 14.33 -9.03 -29.60
CA LEU A 307 14.17 -10.07 -28.57
C LEU A 307 13.43 -9.52 -27.35
N LEU A 308 13.81 -8.35 -26.84
CA LEU A 308 13.19 -7.74 -25.66
C LEU A 308 11.76 -7.29 -25.91
N VAL A 309 11.41 -6.88 -27.13
CA VAL A 309 10.02 -6.60 -27.55
C VAL A 309 9.19 -7.89 -27.59
N SER A 310 9.80 -8.99 -28.04
CA SER A 310 9.13 -10.30 -28.07
C SER A 310 9.01 -10.94 -26.68
N ARG A 311 9.91 -10.61 -25.74
CA ARG A 311 10.01 -11.18 -24.39
C ARG A 311 10.30 -10.11 -23.33
N PRO A 312 9.36 -9.18 -23.06
CA PRO A 312 9.64 -8.05 -22.16
C PRO A 312 9.88 -8.47 -20.72
N GLU A 313 9.38 -9.64 -20.28
CA GLU A 313 9.57 -10.11 -18.91
C GLU A 313 11.04 -10.38 -18.56
N LEU A 314 11.93 -10.48 -19.57
CA LEU A 314 13.37 -10.57 -19.35
C LEU A 314 13.89 -9.34 -18.59
N LEU A 315 13.33 -8.15 -18.84
CA LEU A 315 13.70 -6.90 -18.16
C LEU A 315 13.35 -6.92 -16.66
N MET A 316 12.40 -7.75 -16.25
CA MET A 316 11.93 -7.87 -14.86
C MET A 316 12.81 -8.77 -14.00
N LEU A 317 13.67 -9.59 -14.60
CA LEU A 317 14.46 -10.60 -13.90
C LEU A 317 15.48 -9.98 -12.93
N SER A 318 15.85 -10.74 -11.89
CA SER A 318 16.90 -10.32 -10.96
C SER A 318 18.27 -10.43 -11.64
N THR A 319 19.08 -9.38 -11.59
CA THR A 319 20.43 -9.42 -12.17
C THR A 319 21.32 -10.37 -11.39
N GLU A 320 21.35 -10.24 -10.06
CA GLU A 320 22.21 -11.03 -9.17
C GLU A 320 21.69 -12.43 -8.89
N ARG A 321 20.37 -12.60 -8.69
CA ARG A 321 19.82 -13.92 -8.31
C ARG A 321 19.47 -14.80 -9.51
N ARG A 322 19.45 -14.24 -10.72
CA ARG A 322 18.90 -14.93 -11.90
C ARG A 322 19.77 -14.81 -13.13
N LEU A 323 19.97 -13.59 -13.64
CA LEU A 323 20.65 -13.41 -14.93
C LEU A 323 22.13 -13.79 -14.85
N LYS A 324 22.91 -13.12 -13.99
CA LYS A 324 24.37 -13.31 -13.91
C LYS A 324 24.77 -14.75 -13.57
N PRO A 325 24.20 -15.42 -12.54
CA PRO A 325 24.61 -16.79 -12.20
C PRO A 325 24.35 -17.78 -13.34
N ARG A 326 23.19 -17.65 -14.00
CA ARG A 326 22.79 -18.58 -15.05
C ARG A 326 23.59 -18.38 -16.34
N LEU A 327 23.83 -17.12 -16.73
CA LEU A 327 24.67 -16.81 -17.87
C LEU A 327 26.11 -17.29 -17.65
N ARG A 328 26.64 -17.13 -16.42
CA ARG A 328 27.97 -17.65 -16.06
C ARG A 328 28.04 -19.18 -16.18
N VAL A 329 27.07 -19.90 -15.62
CA VAL A 329 27.02 -21.37 -15.72
C VAL A 329 26.98 -21.82 -17.18
N VAL A 330 26.05 -21.27 -17.98
CA VAL A 330 25.93 -21.66 -19.39
C VAL A 330 27.23 -21.36 -20.15
N LYS A 331 27.87 -20.21 -19.89
CA LYS A 331 29.16 -19.86 -20.52
C LYS A 331 30.29 -20.82 -20.15
N ILE A 332 30.36 -21.30 -18.90
CA ILE A 332 31.36 -22.30 -18.47
C ILE A 332 31.10 -23.65 -19.12
N LEU A 333 29.84 -24.09 -19.16
CA LEU A 333 29.49 -25.36 -19.79
C LEU A 333 29.71 -25.34 -21.31
N GLU A 334 29.45 -24.20 -21.95
CA GLU A 334 29.72 -23.99 -23.36
C GLU A 334 31.22 -24.03 -23.66
N SER A 335 32.06 -23.34 -22.87
CA SER A 335 33.52 -23.34 -23.09
C SER A 335 34.18 -24.71 -22.88
N LYS A 336 33.54 -25.61 -22.13
CA LYS A 336 33.98 -26.98 -21.90
C LYS A 336 33.30 -28.02 -22.82
N ASN A 337 32.47 -27.58 -23.77
CA ASN A 337 31.70 -28.45 -24.66
C ASN A 337 30.80 -29.49 -23.93
N LEU A 338 30.28 -29.12 -22.76
CA LEU A 338 29.47 -30.02 -21.91
C LEU A 338 27.97 -29.98 -22.25
N LEU A 339 27.55 -29.03 -23.09
CA LEU A 339 26.16 -28.86 -23.51
C LEU A 339 25.86 -29.72 -24.74
N LYS A 340 25.00 -30.74 -24.59
CA LYS A 340 24.47 -31.51 -25.74
C LYS A 340 23.78 -30.63 -26.79
N LYS A 341 23.07 -29.60 -26.32
CA LYS A 341 22.43 -28.56 -27.13
C LYS A 341 22.43 -27.27 -26.34
N LYS A 342 22.91 -26.18 -26.95
CA LYS A 342 22.89 -24.85 -26.32
C LYS A 342 21.45 -24.37 -26.10
N PRO A 343 21.05 -24.04 -24.85
CA PRO A 343 19.75 -23.45 -24.60
C PRO A 343 19.69 -22.02 -25.15
N THR A 344 18.52 -21.60 -25.62
CA THR A 344 18.32 -20.19 -25.99
C THR A 344 18.49 -19.29 -24.77
N LEU A 345 18.92 -18.04 -24.98
CA LEU A 345 19.00 -17.04 -23.92
C LEU A 345 17.70 -16.93 -23.11
N THR A 346 16.54 -16.93 -23.79
CA THR A 346 15.25 -16.87 -23.09
C THR A 346 15.02 -18.11 -22.21
N THR A 347 15.32 -19.31 -22.71
CA THR A 347 15.20 -20.55 -21.93
C THR A 347 16.09 -20.48 -20.69
N THR A 348 17.36 -20.14 -20.86
CA THR A 348 18.34 -19.98 -19.77
C THR A 348 17.80 -19.09 -18.65
N CYS A 349 17.23 -17.93 -19.02
CA CYS A 349 16.74 -16.95 -18.06
C CYS A 349 15.39 -17.35 -17.42
N LYS A 350 14.48 -17.99 -18.16
CA LYS A 350 13.07 -18.20 -17.71
C LYS A 350 12.75 -19.57 -17.11
N ILE A 351 13.48 -20.66 -17.39
CA ILE A 351 13.16 -21.98 -16.80
C ILE A 351 13.20 -21.95 -15.27
N SER A 352 12.41 -22.77 -14.57
CA SER A 352 12.37 -22.76 -13.10
C SER A 352 13.76 -23.00 -12.48
N GLU A 353 13.93 -22.64 -11.21
CA GLU A 353 15.18 -22.86 -10.49
C GLU A 353 15.54 -24.34 -10.41
N GLU A 354 14.58 -25.16 -9.99
CA GLU A 354 14.73 -26.61 -9.94
C GLU A 354 15.18 -27.21 -11.28
N VAL A 355 14.53 -26.82 -12.38
CA VAL A 355 14.88 -27.34 -13.71
C VAL A 355 16.26 -26.85 -14.15
N PHE A 356 16.62 -25.60 -13.83
CA PHE A 356 17.95 -25.08 -14.14
C PHE A 356 19.03 -25.86 -13.38
N LEU A 357 18.83 -26.08 -12.08
CA LEU A 357 19.77 -26.80 -11.22
C LEU A 357 19.97 -28.24 -11.70
N LYS A 358 18.87 -28.98 -11.91
CA LYS A 358 18.90 -30.38 -12.37
C LYS A 358 19.58 -30.55 -13.73
N LYS A 359 19.42 -29.58 -14.64
CA LYS A 359 19.97 -29.69 -16.01
C LYS A 359 21.37 -29.15 -16.17
N TYR A 360 21.71 -28.06 -15.48
CA TYR A 360 22.91 -27.27 -15.77
C TYR A 360 23.83 -27.09 -14.57
N VAL A 361 23.44 -27.51 -13.36
CA VAL A 361 24.29 -27.33 -12.17
C VAL A 361 24.68 -28.67 -11.57
N PHE A 362 23.72 -29.47 -11.12
CA PHE A 362 24.00 -30.74 -10.42
C PHE A 362 24.82 -31.75 -11.24
N PRO A 363 24.60 -31.93 -12.56
CA PRO A 363 25.41 -32.85 -13.35
C PRO A 363 26.87 -32.41 -13.54
N TYR A 364 27.22 -31.17 -13.17
CA TYR A 364 28.52 -30.56 -13.41
C TYR A 364 29.06 -29.84 -12.16
N SER A 365 28.65 -30.28 -10.96
CA SER A 365 28.97 -29.60 -9.69
C SER A 365 30.47 -29.53 -9.41
N ASP A 366 31.18 -30.59 -9.77
CA ASP A 366 32.64 -30.72 -9.73
C ASP A 366 33.36 -29.71 -10.63
N ILE A 367 32.73 -29.32 -11.75
CA ILE A 367 33.29 -28.40 -12.73
C ILE A 367 32.93 -26.94 -12.41
N LEU A 368 31.74 -26.71 -11.87
CA LEU A 368 31.21 -25.38 -11.61
C LEU A 368 31.73 -24.79 -10.30
N GLY A 369 32.09 -25.62 -9.31
CA GLY A 369 32.47 -25.15 -7.98
C GLY A 369 31.44 -24.17 -7.41
N ASP A 370 31.89 -23.04 -6.86
CA ASP A 370 31.01 -21.97 -6.34
C ASP A 370 30.40 -21.05 -7.41
N ALA A 371 30.54 -21.35 -8.71
CA ALA A 371 30.14 -20.43 -9.79
C ALA A 371 28.65 -20.09 -9.83
N TYR A 372 27.78 -20.92 -9.24
CA TYR A 372 26.34 -20.66 -9.13
C TYR A 372 25.93 -20.04 -7.78
N GLY A 373 26.89 -19.73 -6.91
CA GLY A 373 26.66 -19.42 -5.50
C GLY A 373 26.38 -20.69 -4.71
N THR A 374 26.81 -20.73 -3.44
CA THR A 374 26.54 -21.84 -2.54
C THR A 374 25.06 -22.14 -2.57
N VAL A 375 24.69 -23.38 -2.92
CA VAL A 375 23.31 -23.87 -2.87
C VAL A 375 22.84 -23.71 -1.43
N SER A 376 22.21 -22.58 -1.13
CA SER A 376 21.60 -22.35 0.18
C SER A 376 20.54 -23.42 0.34
N SER A 377 20.80 -24.34 1.26
CA SER A 377 19.85 -25.27 1.83
C SER A 377 18.70 -24.47 2.46
N SER A 378 17.74 -24.05 1.64
CA SER A 378 16.45 -23.50 2.08
C SER A 378 15.43 -23.64 0.95
N VAL A 379 15.26 -24.88 0.47
CA VAL A 379 13.98 -25.29 -0.14
C VAL A 379 13.19 -26.01 0.94
N SER A 380 12.53 -25.22 1.78
CA SER A 380 11.44 -25.63 2.66
C SER A 380 10.66 -24.37 3.04
N ALA A 381 9.53 -24.19 2.36
CA ALA A 381 8.32 -23.43 2.72
C ALA A 381 7.83 -22.62 1.53
N GLU A 382 6.66 -23.03 1.06
CA GLU A 382 5.82 -22.50 -0.01
C GLU A 382 5.38 -21.03 0.17
#